data_AF-A0A0F9JTB2-F1
#
_entry.id   AF-A0A0F9JTB2-F1
#
_cell.length_a   1.000
_cell.length_b   1.000
_cell.length_c   1.000
_cell.angle_alpha   90.00
_cell.angle_beta   90.00
_cell.angle_gamma   90.00
#
_symmetry.space_group_name_H-M   'P 1'
#
loop_
_entity.id
_entity.type
_entity.pdbx_description
1 polymer ?
#
loop_
_entity_poly.entity_id
_entity_poly.type
_entity_poly.pdbx_seq_one_letter_code
_entity_poly.pdbx_strand_id
1 'polypeptide(L)'
;MEIKHYIFGIITGVITSFLAFLIKEWIQNKKAKKLELKKYTILLQSTRNEISFYQGKLNQLSGEINNIINDLQKGNKCIMPSYSLYPDFLEKCKIEINSFFLSSELVKEVGECHFELCHILERFSTEKGDLIKNNPADEFALVNLNGLKILIDDNIHRFSEVISHLDEEIRRF
;
A
#
# COMPACT_ATOMS: atom_id res chain seq x y z
N MET A 1 21.41 58.57 -37.70
CA MET A 1 21.99 57.63 -36.70
C MET A 1 20.94 57.07 -35.72
N GLU A 2 19.72 57.64 -35.66
CA GLU A 2 18.70 57.34 -34.66
C GLU A 2 17.91 56.03 -34.90
N ILE A 3 17.68 55.64 -36.15
CA ILE A 3 16.89 54.44 -36.50
C ILE A 3 17.56 53.15 -36.00
N LYS A 4 18.90 53.09 -35.99
CA LYS A 4 19.65 51.92 -35.49
C LYS A 4 19.48 51.73 -33.98
N HIS A 5 19.45 52.81 -33.21
CA HIS A 5 19.25 52.74 -31.76
C HIS A 5 17.83 52.31 -31.38
N TYR A 6 16.82 52.73 -32.15
CA TYR A 6 15.43 52.34 -31.93
C TYR A 6 15.20 50.85 -32.21
N ILE A 7 15.74 50.34 -33.33
CA ILE A 7 15.68 48.91 -33.69
C ILE A 7 16.43 48.06 -32.67
N PHE A 8 17.61 48.52 -32.21
CA PHE A 8 18.38 47.81 -31.19
C PHE A 8 17.61 47.73 -29.86
N GLY A 9 16.96 48.83 -29.44
CA GLY A 9 16.11 48.88 -28.25
C GLY A 9 14.93 47.90 -28.30
N ILE A 10 14.24 47.82 -29.44
CA ILE A 10 13.12 46.88 -29.65
C ILE A 10 13.61 45.43 -29.59
N ILE A 11 14.71 45.10 -30.29
CA ILE A 11 15.28 43.74 -30.31
C ILE A 11 15.72 43.34 -28.89
N THR A 12 16.41 44.24 -28.16
CA THR A 12 16.80 43.96 -26.77
C THR A 12 15.59 43.76 -25.86
N GLY A 13 14.54 44.57 -26.01
CA GLY A 13 13.31 44.43 -25.23
C GLY A 13 12.61 43.08 -25.47
N VAL A 14 12.47 42.67 -26.73
CA VAL A 14 11.88 41.37 -27.10
C VAL A 14 12.70 40.20 -26.54
N ILE A 15 14.03 40.24 -26.69
CA ILE A 15 14.92 39.18 -26.18
C ILE A 15 14.83 39.10 -24.65
N THR A 16 14.87 40.24 -23.93
CA THR A 16 14.77 40.24 -22.46
C THR A 16 13.41 39.73 -21.97
N SER A 17 12.30 40.10 -22.63
CA SER A 17 10.97 39.60 -22.29
C SER A 17 10.83 38.10 -22.54
N PHE A 18 11.40 37.59 -23.64
CA PHE A 18 11.40 36.16 -23.95
C PHE A 18 12.25 35.37 -22.94
N LEU A 19 13.43 35.88 -22.57
CA LEU A 19 14.28 35.26 -21.54
C LEU A 19 13.58 35.24 -20.17
N ALA A 20 12.94 36.34 -19.78
CA ALA A 20 12.18 36.42 -18.54
C ALA A 20 11.00 35.45 -18.53
N PHE A 21 10.32 35.27 -19.66
CA PHE A 21 9.25 34.27 -19.83
C PHE A 21 9.80 32.85 -19.64
N LEU A 22 10.88 32.49 -20.33
CA LEU A 22 11.50 31.16 -20.20
C LEU A 22 12.00 30.88 -18.78
N ILE A 23 12.61 31.86 -18.11
CA ILE A 23 13.04 31.73 -16.72
C ILE A 23 11.83 31.53 -15.79
N LYS A 24 10.75 32.30 -15.99
CA LYS A 24 9.53 32.17 -15.20
C LYS A 24 8.88 30.79 -15.39
N GLU A 25 8.81 30.31 -16.63
CA GLU A 25 8.29 28.99 -16.98
C GLU A 25 9.16 27.88 -16.36
N TRP A 26 10.49 28.02 -16.44
CA TRP A 26 11.42 27.08 -15.80
C TRP A 26 11.26 27.03 -14.28
N ILE A 27 11.14 28.19 -13.62
CA ILE A 27 10.89 28.27 -12.17
C ILE A 27 9.54 27.64 -11.80
N GLN A 28 8.48 27.90 -12.58
CA GLN A 28 7.16 27.31 -12.37
C GLN A 28 7.20 25.79 -12.53
N ASN A 29 7.83 25.28 -13.58
CA ASN A 29 8.00 23.85 -13.82
C ASN A 29 8.80 23.17 -12.70
N LYS A 30 9.87 23.83 -12.21
CA LYS A 30 10.65 23.31 -11.08
C LYS A 30 9.83 23.25 -9.78
N LYS A 31 9.00 24.26 -9.52
CA LYS A 31 8.09 24.28 -8.35
C LYS A 31 7.01 23.19 -8.48
N ALA A 32 6.43 23.01 -9.66
CA ALA A 32 5.42 21.99 -9.92
C ALA A 32 5.99 20.58 -9.69
N LYS A 33 7.16 20.26 -10.26
CA LYS A 33 7.85 18.98 -10.05
C LYS A 33 8.17 18.72 -8.58
N LYS A 34 8.63 19.75 -7.85
CA LYS A 34 8.89 19.61 -6.40
C LYS A 34 7.62 19.30 -5.60
N LEU A 35 6.50 19.93 -5.97
CA LEU A 35 5.21 19.67 -5.33
C LEU A 35 4.70 18.26 -5.63
N GLU A 36 4.84 17.81 -6.88
CA GLU A 36 4.48 16.47 -7.32
C GLU A 36 5.27 15.39 -6.58
N LEU A 37 6.59 15.55 -6.49
CA LEU A 37 7.45 14.66 -5.68
C LEU A 37 7.04 14.64 -4.21
N LYS A 38 6.75 15.79 -3.60
CA LYS A 38 6.29 15.83 -2.21
C LYS A 38 4.98 15.08 -2.02
N LYS A 39 4.03 15.20 -2.96
CA LYS A 39 2.77 14.45 -2.92
C LYS A 39 3.02 12.95 -3.03
N TYR A 40 3.91 12.56 -3.92
CA TYR A 40 4.30 11.17 -4.10
C TYR A 40 4.92 10.57 -2.84
N THR A 41 5.87 11.26 -2.19
CA THR A 41 6.47 10.78 -0.93
C THR A 41 5.43 10.65 0.20
N ILE A 42 4.50 11.61 0.32
CA ILE A 42 3.41 11.53 1.31
C ILE A 42 2.53 10.31 1.05
N LEU A 43 2.21 10.05 -0.22
CA LEU A 43 1.43 8.89 -0.62
C LEU A 43 2.15 7.58 -0.27
N LEU A 44 3.43 7.44 -0.62
CA LEU A 44 4.23 6.27 -0.25
C LEU A 44 4.25 6.04 1.26
N GLN A 45 4.44 7.11 2.05
CA GLN A 45 4.39 7.03 3.52
C GLN A 45 3.02 6.56 4.03
N SER A 46 1.95 7.06 3.43
CA SER A 46 0.58 6.66 3.77
C SER A 46 0.34 5.18 3.47
N THR A 47 0.72 4.72 2.27
CA THR A 47 0.62 3.31 1.87
C THR A 47 1.45 2.41 2.78
N ARG A 48 2.67 2.82 3.11
CA ARG A 48 3.55 2.09 4.03
C ARG A 48 2.92 1.93 5.41
N ASN A 49 2.31 2.99 5.93
CA ASN A 49 1.61 2.94 7.22
C ASN A 49 0.41 1.98 7.17
N GLU A 50 -0.34 2.00 6.08
CA GLU A 50 -1.51 1.12 5.90
C GLU A 50 -1.10 -0.36 5.79
N ILE A 51 -0.07 -0.69 5.01
CA ILE A 51 0.47 -2.05 4.93
C ILE A 51 1.01 -2.50 6.29
N SER A 52 1.71 -1.62 7.02
CA SER A 52 2.20 -1.91 8.38
C SER A 52 1.07 -2.15 9.38
N PHE A 53 -0.02 -1.40 9.27
CA PHE A 53 -1.23 -1.64 10.06
C PHE A 53 -1.81 -3.03 9.79
N TYR A 54 -1.96 -3.41 8.51
CA TYR A 54 -2.47 -4.74 8.16
C TYR A 54 -1.52 -5.87 8.52
N GLN A 55 -0.21 -5.66 8.42
CA GLN A 55 0.78 -6.62 8.91
C GLN A 55 0.61 -6.88 10.42
N GLY A 56 0.42 -5.83 11.21
CA GLY A 56 0.15 -5.95 12.64
C GLY A 56 -1.16 -6.69 12.93
N LYS A 57 -2.18 -6.44 12.11
CA LYS A 57 -3.45 -7.16 12.16
C LYS A 57 -3.27 -8.65 11.87
N LEU A 58 -2.59 -9.01 10.78
CA LEU A 58 -2.30 -10.41 10.44
C LEU A 58 -1.50 -11.12 11.53
N ASN A 59 -0.52 -10.46 12.16
CA ASN A 59 0.20 -11.00 13.31
C ASN A 59 -0.72 -11.34 14.48
N GLN A 60 -1.63 -10.42 14.83
CA GLN A 60 -2.63 -10.67 15.87
C GLN A 60 -3.51 -11.88 15.51
N LEU A 61 -3.99 -11.92 14.25
CA LEU A 61 -4.86 -12.99 13.77
C LEU A 61 -4.18 -14.36 13.79
N SER A 62 -2.90 -14.43 13.39
CA SER A 62 -2.11 -15.66 13.45
C SER A 62 -1.98 -16.17 14.90
N GLY A 63 -1.74 -15.26 15.85
CA GLY A 63 -1.71 -15.60 17.27
C GLY A 63 -3.06 -16.13 17.79
N GLU A 64 -4.16 -15.48 17.41
CA GLU A 64 -5.51 -15.90 17.80
C GLU A 64 -5.87 -17.28 17.22
N ILE A 65 -5.57 -17.53 15.94
CA ILE A 65 -5.78 -18.84 15.31
C ILE A 65 -4.93 -19.91 15.98
N ASN A 66 -3.68 -19.61 16.32
CA ASN A 66 -2.82 -20.55 17.03
C ASN A 66 -3.42 -20.97 18.38
N ASN A 67 -4.01 -20.03 19.12
CA ASN A 67 -4.69 -20.32 20.38
C ASN A 67 -5.91 -21.23 20.17
N ILE A 68 -6.71 -20.97 19.14
CA ILE A 68 -7.86 -21.81 18.77
C ILE A 68 -7.42 -23.23 18.43
N ILE A 69 -6.37 -23.39 17.61
CA ILE A 69 -5.82 -24.69 17.26
C ILE A 69 -5.39 -25.46 18.51
N ASN A 70 -4.66 -24.80 19.42
CA ASN A 70 -4.18 -25.41 20.66
C ASN A 70 -5.33 -25.86 21.59
N ASP A 71 -6.41 -25.09 21.65
CA ASP A 71 -7.57 -25.41 22.47
C ASP A 71 -8.41 -26.54 21.86
N LEU A 72 -8.61 -26.55 20.54
CA LEU A 72 -9.25 -27.65 19.83
C LEU A 72 -8.49 -28.97 19.99
N GLN A 73 -7.15 -28.93 19.92
CA GLN A 73 -6.30 -30.11 20.16
C GLN A 73 -6.45 -30.67 21.59
N LYS A 74 -6.81 -29.82 22.57
CA LYS A 74 -7.11 -30.24 23.95
C LYS A 74 -8.55 -30.74 24.13
N GLY A 75 -9.36 -30.71 23.07
CA GLY A 75 -10.79 -31.06 23.11
C GLY A 75 -11.67 -29.96 23.68
N ASN A 76 -11.16 -28.72 23.81
CA ASN A 76 -11.95 -27.59 24.29
C ASN A 76 -12.86 -27.06 23.17
N LYS A 77 -14.02 -26.52 23.56
CA LYS A 77 -14.83 -25.72 22.63
C LYS A 77 -14.18 -24.35 22.45
N CYS A 78 -14.07 -23.92 21.20
CA CYS A 78 -13.59 -22.60 20.84
C CYS A 78 -14.61 -21.85 19.99
N ILE A 79 -14.48 -20.52 20.02
CA ILE A 79 -15.25 -19.63 19.16
C ILE A 79 -14.24 -18.79 18.39
N MET A 80 -14.40 -18.75 17.06
CA MET A 80 -13.58 -17.89 16.21
C MET A 80 -13.97 -16.42 16.46
N PRO A 81 -13.01 -15.52 16.76
CA PRO A 81 -13.32 -14.12 17.01
C PRO A 81 -13.94 -13.46 15.77
N SER A 82 -14.60 -12.33 16.00
CA SER A 82 -14.98 -11.45 14.89
C SER A 82 -13.76 -10.63 14.49
N TYR A 83 -13.41 -10.70 13.20
CA TYR A 83 -12.26 -10.00 12.65
C TYR A 83 -12.71 -9.13 11.48
N SER A 84 -12.23 -7.90 11.44
CA SER A 84 -12.57 -6.93 10.39
C SER A 84 -11.30 -6.46 9.70
N LEU A 85 -11.27 -6.63 8.39
CA LEU A 85 -10.27 -6.06 7.48
C LEU A 85 -11.00 -5.14 6.49
N TYR A 86 -10.33 -4.06 6.08
CA TYR A 86 -10.88 -3.06 5.16
C TYR A 86 -9.99 -2.91 3.93
N PRO A 87 -9.88 -3.96 3.09
CA PRO A 87 -8.93 -4.01 1.98
C PRO A 87 -9.06 -2.84 0.99
N ASP A 88 -10.25 -2.24 0.86
CA ASP A 88 -10.52 -1.05 0.04
C ASP A 88 -9.53 0.11 0.23
N PHE A 89 -8.91 0.25 1.41
CA PHE A 89 -7.87 1.26 1.63
C PHE A 89 -6.60 0.98 0.82
N LEU A 90 -6.18 -0.28 0.69
CA LEU A 90 -5.06 -0.65 -0.17
C LEU A 90 -5.41 -0.55 -1.64
N GLU A 91 -6.67 -0.81 -2.02
CA GLU A 91 -7.12 -0.56 -3.38
C GLU A 91 -6.99 0.92 -3.76
N LYS A 92 -7.40 1.83 -2.85
CA LYS A 92 -7.21 3.28 -3.04
C LYS A 92 -5.73 3.65 -3.15
N CYS A 93 -4.89 3.13 -2.27
CA CYS A 93 -3.44 3.34 -2.32
C CYS A 93 -2.85 2.93 -3.67
N LYS A 94 -3.22 1.75 -4.17
CA LYS A 94 -2.81 1.24 -5.49
C LYS A 94 -3.20 2.20 -6.62
N ILE A 95 -4.45 2.68 -6.63
CA ILE A 95 -4.94 3.62 -7.65
C ILE A 95 -4.16 4.94 -7.61
N GLU A 96 -3.92 5.45 -6.40
CA GLU A 96 -3.19 6.70 -6.21
C GLU A 96 -1.72 6.57 -6.62
N ILE A 97 -1.04 5.47 -6.28
CA ILE A 97 0.36 5.26 -6.68
C ILE A 97 0.47 5.14 -8.21
N ASN A 98 -0.49 4.45 -8.84
CA ASN A 98 -0.54 4.30 -10.29
C ASN A 98 -0.75 5.63 -11.03
N SER A 99 -1.22 6.68 -10.35
CA SER A 99 -1.30 8.03 -10.96
C SER A 99 0.08 8.67 -11.18
N PHE A 100 1.14 8.08 -10.64
CA PHE A 100 2.53 8.49 -10.85
C PHE A 100 3.25 7.46 -11.75
N PHE A 101 3.86 7.91 -12.85
CA PHE A 101 4.55 7.06 -13.84
C PHE A 101 5.81 6.32 -13.33
N LEU A 102 6.15 6.47 -12.05
CA LEU A 102 7.45 6.08 -11.49
C LEU A 102 7.46 4.67 -10.86
N SER A 103 6.32 4.00 -10.71
CA SER A 103 6.20 2.91 -9.72
C SER A 103 5.29 1.74 -10.13
N SER A 104 5.46 1.17 -11.33
CA SER A 104 4.68 0.00 -11.76
C SER A 104 4.87 -1.23 -10.86
N GLU A 105 6.05 -1.40 -10.27
CA GLU A 105 6.36 -2.52 -9.37
C GLU A 105 5.64 -2.37 -8.02
N LEU A 106 5.77 -1.21 -7.35
CA LEU A 106 5.04 -0.94 -6.10
C LEU A 106 3.52 -1.08 -6.27
N VAL A 107 2.96 -0.64 -7.41
CA VAL A 107 1.52 -0.81 -7.70
C VAL A 107 1.13 -2.29 -7.69
N LYS A 108 1.99 -3.16 -8.27
CA LYS A 108 1.78 -4.60 -8.28
C LYS A 108 1.86 -5.18 -6.87
N GLU A 109 2.89 -4.83 -6.11
CA GLU A 109 3.09 -5.32 -4.74
C GLU A 109 1.94 -4.91 -3.80
N VAL A 110 1.53 -3.64 -3.82
CA VAL A 110 0.38 -3.15 -3.05
C VAL A 110 -0.91 -3.85 -3.51
N GLY A 111 -1.04 -4.13 -4.82
CA GLY A 111 -2.15 -4.88 -5.38
C GLY A 111 -2.20 -6.34 -4.92
N GLU A 112 -1.05 -6.99 -4.78
CA GLU A 112 -0.94 -8.35 -4.24
C GLU A 112 -1.32 -8.36 -2.75
N CYS A 113 -0.83 -7.40 -1.95
CA CYS A 113 -1.26 -7.24 -0.56
C CYS A 113 -2.79 -7.07 -0.44
N HIS A 114 -3.39 -6.24 -1.30
CA HIS A 114 -4.84 -6.08 -1.36
C HIS A 114 -5.57 -7.39 -1.65
N PHE A 115 -5.14 -8.10 -2.71
CA PHE A 115 -5.74 -9.37 -3.11
C PHE A 115 -5.68 -10.42 -1.98
N GLU A 116 -4.52 -10.57 -1.34
CA GLU A 116 -4.33 -11.55 -0.29
C GLU A 116 -5.13 -11.22 0.98
N LEU A 117 -5.30 -9.94 1.32
CA LEU A 117 -6.18 -9.56 2.43
C LEU A 117 -7.64 -9.93 2.16
N CYS A 118 -8.12 -9.72 0.93
CA CYS A 118 -9.46 -10.17 0.53
C CYS A 118 -9.59 -11.68 0.66
N HIS A 119 -8.61 -12.43 0.15
CA HIS A 119 -8.60 -13.88 0.20
C HIS A 119 -8.56 -14.42 1.65
N ILE A 120 -7.71 -13.85 2.51
CA ILE A 120 -7.65 -14.19 3.94
C ILE A 120 -8.99 -13.91 4.62
N LEU A 121 -9.64 -12.77 4.33
CA LEU A 121 -10.92 -12.40 4.94
C LEU A 121 -12.04 -13.37 4.53
N GLU A 122 -12.09 -13.74 3.25
CA GLU A 122 -13.05 -14.73 2.73
C GLU A 122 -12.83 -16.09 3.39
N ARG A 123 -11.58 -16.55 3.44
CA ARG A 123 -11.25 -17.85 4.05
C ARG A 123 -11.54 -17.86 5.55
N PHE A 124 -11.19 -16.81 6.27
CA PHE A 124 -11.53 -16.66 7.69
C PHE A 124 -13.03 -16.75 7.95
N SER A 125 -13.85 -16.14 7.09
CA SER A 125 -15.31 -16.16 7.20
C SER A 125 -15.88 -17.57 6.97
N THR A 126 -15.33 -18.31 6.01
CA THR A 126 -15.68 -19.71 5.75
C THR A 126 -15.35 -20.59 6.95
N GLU A 127 -14.12 -20.54 7.46
CA GLU A 127 -13.71 -21.37 8.61
C GLU A 127 -14.50 -21.06 9.87
N LYS A 128 -14.84 -19.78 10.09
CA LYS A 128 -15.73 -19.39 11.19
C LYS A 128 -17.11 -20.06 11.05
N GLY A 129 -17.66 -20.11 9.84
CA GLY A 129 -18.92 -20.77 9.55
C GLY A 129 -18.88 -22.27 9.86
N ASP A 130 -17.77 -22.92 9.53
CA ASP A 130 -17.60 -24.37 9.72
C ASP A 130 -17.38 -24.73 11.19
N LEU A 131 -16.60 -23.94 11.93
CA LEU A 131 -16.42 -24.12 13.38
C LEU A 131 -17.72 -23.95 14.18
N ILE A 132 -18.65 -23.10 13.73
CA ILE A 132 -19.95 -22.92 14.39
C ILE A 132 -20.84 -24.16 14.16
N LYS A 133 -20.69 -24.84 13.02
CA LYS A 133 -21.53 -25.97 12.61
C LYS A 133 -21.02 -27.32 13.12
N ASN A 134 -19.70 -27.47 13.27
CA ASN A 134 -19.06 -28.76 13.54
C ASN A 134 -18.71 -28.96 15.03
N ASN A 135 -18.66 -30.22 15.46
CA ASN A 135 -18.26 -30.60 16.82
C ASN A 135 -16.75 -30.35 17.00
N PRO A 136 -16.26 -29.97 18.19
CA PRO A 136 -14.87 -29.55 18.45
C PRO A 136 -13.81 -30.67 18.28
N ALA A 137 -14.23 -31.89 17.91
CA ALA A 137 -13.36 -33.03 17.66
C ALA A 137 -13.16 -33.33 16.15
N ASP A 138 -13.59 -32.41 15.28
CA ASP A 138 -13.51 -32.60 13.84
C ASP A 138 -12.07 -32.35 13.33
N GLU A 139 -11.38 -33.42 12.95
CA GLU A 139 -10.03 -33.40 12.39
C GLU A 139 -9.93 -32.44 11.18
N PHE A 140 -11.03 -32.31 10.42
CA PHE A 140 -11.10 -31.39 9.29
C PHE A 140 -10.99 -29.92 9.71
N ALA A 141 -11.58 -29.53 10.83
CA ALA A 141 -11.50 -28.15 11.33
C ALA A 141 -10.07 -27.77 11.71
N LEU A 142 -9.32 -28.72 12.30
CA LEU A 142 -7.90 -28.53 12.61
C LEU A 142 -7.05 -28.38 11.34
N VAL A 143 -7.28 -29.22 10.32
CA VAL A 143 -6.54 -29.13 9.04
C VAL A 143 -6.77 -27.77 8.38
N ASN A 144 -8.03 -27.32 8.33
CA ASN A 144 -8.36 -26.05 7.71
C ASN A 144 -7.77 -24.84 8.46
N LEU A 145 -7.87 -24.82 9.78
CA LEU A 145 -7.28 -23.75 10.60
C LEU A 145 -5.75 -23.69 10.46
N ASN A 146 -5.08 -24.84 10.39
CA ASN A 146 -3.65 -24.89 10.10
C ASN A 146 -3.35 -24.30 8.71
N GLY A 147 -4.14 -24.65 7.70
CA GLY A 147 -4.01 -24.09 6.35
C GLY A 147 -4.22 -22.57 6.31
N LEU A 148 -5.23 -22.06 7.05
CA LEU A 148 -5.45 -20.62 7.19
C LEU A 148 -4.30 -19.93 7.92
N LYS A 149 -3.76 -20.56 8.97
CA LYS A 149 -2.60 -20.02 9.71
C LYS A 149 -1.39 -19.87 8.80
N ILE A 150 -1.06 -20.91 8.03
CA ILE A 150 0.07 -20.89 7.07
C ILE A 150 -0.13 -19.74 6.07
N LEU A 151 -1.32 -19.62 5.48
CA LEU A 151 -1.65 -18.53 4.55
C LEU A 151 -1.43 -17.14 5.18
N ILE A 152 -1.81 -16.96 6.44
CA ILE A 152 -1.62 -15.70 7.16
C ILE A 152 -0.14 -15.44 7.44
N ASP A 153 0.60 -16.45 7.92
CA ASP A 153 2.02 -16.33 8.24
C ASP A 153 2.86 -15.96 7.01
N ASP A 154 2.60 -16.62 5.87
CA ASP A 154 3.25 -16.32 4.60
C ASP A 154 2.99 -14.86 4.17
N ASN A 155 1.77 -14.38 4.38
CA ASN A 155 1.41 -13.00 4.05
C ASN A 155 1.97 -11.97 5.04
N ILE A 156 2.21 -12.31 6.31
CA ILE A 156 2.92 -11.42 7.24
C ILE A 156 4.33 -11.12 6.72
N HIS A 157 5.02 -12.15 6.19
CA HIS A 157 6.33 -12.00 5.58
C HIS A 157 6.26 -11.10 4.34
N ARG A 158 5.35 -11.40 3.40
CA ARG A 158 5.16 -10.60 2.18
C ARG A 158 4.90 -9.13 2.51
N PHE A 159 4.04 -8.84 3.47
CA PHE A 159 3.75 -7.46 3.88
C PHE A 159 5.00 -6.77 4.44
N SER A 160 5.90 -7.50 5.12
CA SER A 160 7.19 -6.98 5.58
C SER A 160 8.12 -6.59 4.44
N GLU A 161 8.13 -7.39 3.37
CA GLU A 161 8.94 -7.12 2.17
C GLU A 161 8.46 -5.85 1.48
N VAL A 162 7.14 -5.72 1.27
CA VAL A 162 6.57 -4.52 0.64
C VAL A 162 6.81 -3.26 1.49
N ILE A 163 6.73 -3.36 2.83
CA ILE A 163 7.11 -2.24 3.71
C ILE A 163 8.57 -1.84 3.52
N SER A 164 9.46 -2.81 3.36
CA SER A 164 10.89 -2.56 3.16
C SER A 164 11.16 -1.86 1.82
N HIS A 165 10.52 -2.32 0.74
CA HIS A 165 10.58 -1.65 -0.58
C HIS A 165 10.02 -0.23 -0.54
N LEU A 166 8.89 -0.01 0.15
CA LEU A 166 8.34 1.33 0.34
C LEU A 166 9.28 2.24 1.14
N ASP A 167 9.90 1.73 2.21
CA ASP A 167 10.87 2.49 3.00
C ASP A 167 12.12 2.85 2.17
N GLU A 168 12.56 1.98 1.26
CA GLU A 168 13.64 2.27 0.31
C GLU A 168 13.25 3.35 -0.71
N GLU A 169 12.06 3.25 -1.31
CA GLU A 169 11.58 4.25 -2.27
C GLU A 169 11.37 5.62 -1.62
N ILE A 170 10.85 5.67 -0.39
CA ILE A 170 10.73 6.92 0.37
C ILE A 170 12.10 7.58 0.57
N ARG A 171 13.16 6.81 0.85
CA ARG A 171 14.52 7.35 1.06
C ARG A 171 15.17 7.88 -0.22
N ARG A 172 14.69 7.51 -1.41
CA ARG A 172 15.22 8.00 -2.68
C ARG A 172 14.81 9.44 -2.99
N PHE A 173 13.85 10.01 -2.25
CA PHE A 173 13.29 11.35 -2.46
C PHE A 173 13.49 12.28 -1.25
#